data_AF-D9PFL5-F1
#
_entry.id   AF-D9PFL5-F1
#
_cell.length_a   1.000
_cell.length_b   1.000
_cell.length_c   1.000
_cell.angle_alpha   90.00
_cell.angle_beta   90.00
_cell.angle_gamma   90.00
#
_symmetry.space_group_name_H-M   'P 1'
#
loop_
_entity.id
_entity.type
_entity.pdbx_description
1 polymer ?
#
loop_
_entity_poly.entity_id
_entity_poly.type
_entity_poly.pdbx_seq_one_letter_code
_entity_poly.pdbx_strand_id
1 'polypeptide(L)' 'RAGVAWAVEAYRVPQRRACRALGVARSTVRYASVKPPREPLRRRLRELAAVRVSYCYRRLHALLRREGWPINAKLVQRL' A
#
# COMPACT_ATOMS: atom_id res chain seq x y z
N ARG A 1 -14.98 -2.42 0.29
CA ARG A 1 -15.09 -1.89 -1.09
C ARG A 1 -15.76 -2.88 -2.02
N ALA A 2 -15.20 -4.09 -2.17
CA ALA A 2 -15.79 -5.16 -2.96
C ALA A 2 -17.27 -5.41 -2.64
N GLY A 3 -17.65 -5.50 -1.36
CA GLY A 3 -19.06 -5.69 -0.97
C GLY A 3 -20.00 -4.56 -1.40
N VAL A 4 -19.54 -3.30 -1.41
CA VAL A 4 -20.36 -2.16 -1.90
C VAL A 4 -20.48 -2.21 -3.42
N ALA A 5 -19.40 -2.55 -4.12
CA ALA A 5 -19.41 -2.70 -5.59
C ALA A 5 -20.36 -3.84 -6.01
N TRP A 6 -20.29 -4.98 -5.31
CA TRP A 6 -21.21 -6.09 -5.49
C TRP A 6 -22.67 -5.67 -5.26
N ALA A 7 -22.97 -4.95 -4.17
CA ALA A 7 -24.33 -4.51 -3.87
C ALA A 7 -24.88 -3.50 -4.90
N VAL A 8 -24.03 -2.63 -5.43
CA VAL A 8 -24.40 -1.71 -6.53
C VAL A 8 -24.77 -2.50 -7.78
N GLU A 9 -23.99 -3.51 -8.14
CA GLU A 9 -24.24 -4.31 -9.35
C GLU A 9 -25.46 -5.22 -9.20
N ALA A 10 -25.54 -5.98 -8.09
CA ALA A 10 -26.59 -6.96 -7.85
C ALA A 10 -27.98 -6.33 -7.68
N TYR A 11 -28.07 -5.20 -6.98
CA TYR A 11 -29.35 -4.55 -6.67
C TYR A 11 -29.61 -3.28 -7.50
N ARG A 12 -28.71 -2.93 -8.43
CA ARG A 12 -28.80 -1.71 -9.28
C ARG A 12 -29.04 -0.42 -8.47
N VAL A 13 -28.53 -0.38 -7.24
CA VAL A 13 -28.67 0.77 -6.34
C VAL A 13 -27.47 1.70 -6.42
N PRO A 14 -27.64 3.02 -6.21
CA PRO A 14 -26.51 3.93 -6.17
C PRO A 14 -25.60 3.62 -4.98
N GLN A 15 -24.28 3.84 -5.15
CA GLN A 15 -23.27 3.61 -4.12
C GLN A 15 -23.64 4.19 -2.75
N ARG A 16 -24.32 5.35 -2.70
CA ARG A 16 -24.79 5.96 -1.45
C ARG A 16 -25.73 5.05 -0.66
N ARG A 17 -26.64 4.36 -1.34
CA ARG A 17 -27.67 3.49 -0.74
C ARG A 17 -27.03 2.16 -0.34
N ALA A 18 -26.16 1.60 -1.20
CA ALA A 18 -25.34 0.44 -0.84
C ALA A 18 -24.47 0.68 0.40
N CYS A 19 -23.79 1.83 0.48
CA CYS A 19 -22.98 2.18 1.66
C CYS A 19 -23.81 2.30 2.94
N ARG A 20 -25.00 2.92 2.88
CA ARG A 20 -25.90 3.03 4.04
C ARG A 20 -26.39 1.66 4.50
N ALA A 21 -26.83 0.82 3.57
CA ALA A 21 -27.32 -0.53 3.88
C ALA A 21 -26.23 -1.42 4.49
N LEU A 22 -24.98 -1.28 4.03
CA LEU A 22 -23.82 -2.04 4.52
C LEU A 22 -23.12 -1.40 5.73
N GLY A 23 -23.62 -0.28 6.25
CA GLY A 23 -23.03 0.41 7.41
C GLY A 23 -21.61 0.95 7.18
N VAL A 24 -21.19 1.15 5.92
CA VAL A 24 -19.83 1.61 5.60
C VAL A 24 -19.79 3.08 5.20
N ALA A 25 -18.79 3.81 5.70
CA ALA A 25 -18.59 5.20 5.34
C ALA A 25 -18.24 5.35 3.84
N ARG A 26 -18.93 6.27 3.15
CA ARG A 26 -18.71 6.56 1.71
C ARG A 26 -17.27 7.02 1.42
N SER A 27 -16.65 7.76 2.35
CA SER A 27 -15.26 8.22 2.26
C SER A 27 -14.29 7.05 2.15
N THR A 28 -14.45 6.01 2.97
CA THR A 28 -13.64 4.79 2.94
C THR A 28 -13.74 4.05 1.62
N VAL A 29 -14.94 4.02 1.03
CA VAL A 29 -15.16 3.35 -0.27
C VAL A 29 -14.54 4.13 -1.41
N ARG A 30 -14.59 5.47 -1.37
CA ARG A 30 -14.03 6.36 -2.40
C ARG A 30 -12.53 6.63 -2.25
N TYR A 31 -11.94 6.34 -1.09
CA TYR A 31 -10.54 6.67 -0.81
C TYR A 31 -9.59 6.02 -1.83
N ALA A 32 -8.93 6.79 -2.69
CA ALA A 32 -7.85 6.30 -3.53
C ALA A 32 -6.51 6.67 -2.86
N SER A 33 -5.60 5.70 -2.74
CA SER A 33 -4.26 6.03 -2.23
C SER A 33 -3.48 6.74 -3.33
N VAL A 34 -2.94 7.92 -3.04
CA VAL A 34 -2.09 8.69 -3.95
C VAL A 34 -0.61 8.30 -3.80
N LYS A 35 -0.31 7.23 -3.06
CA LYS A 35 1.06 6.81 -2.78
C LYS A 35 1.67 6.18 -4.03
N PRO A 36 2.95 6.47 -4.34
CA PRO A 36 3.61 5.85 -5.48
C PRO A 36 3.71 4.33 -5.30
N PRO A 37 3.72 3.56 -6.40
CA PRO A 37 3.91 2.13 -6.36
C PRO A 37 5.25 1.80 -5.70
N ARG A 38 5.22 0.88 -4.74
CA ARG A 38 6.39 0.49 -3.94
C ARG A 38 7.13 -0.71 -4.50
N GLU A 39 6.67 -1.25 -5.63
CA GLU A 39 7.25 -2.46 -6.22
C GLU A 39 8.74 -2.31 -6.59
N PRO A 40 9.20 -1.18 -7.17
CA PRO A 40 10.62 -0.96 -7.43
C PRO A 40 11.45 -1.02 -6.14
N LEU A 41 10.94 -0.40 -5.07
CA LEU A 41 11.59 -0.39 -3.77
C LEU A 41 11.63 -1.78 -3.13
N ARG A 42 10.54 -2.55 -3.23
CA ARG A 42 10.49 -3.95 -2.74
C ARG A 42 11.49 -4.83 -3.48
N ARG A 43 11.59 -4.68 -4.79
CA ARG A 43 12.57 -5.43 -5.61
C ARG A 43 13.99 -5.09 -5.18
N ARG A 44 14.31 -3.80 -5.07
CA ARG A 44 15.66 -3.36 -4.65
C ARG A 44 16.02 -3.84 -3.24
N LEU A 45 15.07 -3.81 -2.31
CA LEU A 45 15.26 -4.36 -0.97
C LEU A 45 15.59 -5.85 -0.99
N ARG A 46 14.89 -6.64 -1.82
CA ARG A 46 15.18 -8.09 -1.98
C ARG A 46 16.57 -8.32 -2.56
N GLU A 47 16.99 -7.54 -3.56
CA GLU A 47 18.34 -7.62 -4.12
C GLU A 47 19.41 -7.35 -3.03
N LEU A 48 19.26 -6.27 -2.26
CA LEU A 48 20.20 -5.94 -1.20
C LEU A 48 20.23 -7.00 -0.08
N ALA A 49 19.07 -7.55 0.28
CA ALA A 49 18.97 -8.61 1.27
C ALA A 49 19.56 -9.94 0.76
N ALA A 50 19.46 -10.22 -0.54
CA ALA A 50 20.04 -11.42 -1.15
C ALA A 50 21.58 -11.37 -1.16
N VAL A 51 22.17 -10.17 -1.34
CA VAL A 51 23.64 -10.00 -1.30
C VAL A 51 24.19 -10.21 0.12
N ARG A 52 23.47 -9.78 1.17
CA ARG A 52 23.87 -9.99 2.57
C ARG A 52 22.67 -10.22 3.49
N VAL A 53 22.46 -11.49 3.83
CA VAL A 53 21.31 -11.97 4.62
C VAL A 53 21.17 -11.29 5.99
N SER A 54 22.27 -10.91 6.65
CA SER A 54 22.24 -10.38 8.03
C SER A 54 22.04 -8.87 8.15
N TYR A 55 21.60 -8.18 7.10
CA TYR A 55 21.40 -6.74 7.17
C TYR A 55 20.07 -6.38 7.83
N CYS A 56 20.15 -5.66 8.94
CA CYS A 56 18.98 -5.07 9.57
C CYS A 56 18.40 -3.93 8.70
N TYR A 57 17.11 -3.61 8.92
CA TYR A 57 16.41 -2.57 8.16
C TYR A 57 17.11 -1.20 8.16
N ARG A 58 17.86 -0.87 9.24
CA ARG A 58 18.65 0.37 9.32
C ARG A 58 19.82 0.38 8.34
N ARG A 59 20.50 -0.76 8.16
CA ARG A 59 21.59 -0.90 7.16
C ARG A 59 21.05 -0.87 5.74
N LEU A 60 19.94 -1.57 5.49
CA LEU A 60 19.25 -1.51 4.18
C LEU A 60 18.79 -0.08 3.85
N HIS A 61 18.25 0.64 4.83
CA HIS A 61 17.87 2.04 4.65
C HIS A 61 19.07 2.94 4.31
N ALA A 62 20.21 2.77 4.98
CA ALA A 62 21.42 3.52 4.69
C ALA A 62 21.94 3.28 3.25
N LEU A 63 21.87 2.04 2.77
CA LEU A 63 22.24 1.70 1.40
C LEU A 63 21.29 2.34 0.38
N LEU A 64 19.98 2.22 0.60
CA LEU A 64 18.99 2.85 -0.26
C LEU A 64 19.13 4.38 -0.28
N ARG A 65 19.50 4.99 0.84
CA ARG A 65 19.80 6.44 0.89
C ARG A 65 21.00 6.81 0.03
N ARG A 66 22.05 5.97 0.00
CA ARG A 66 23.23 6.18 -0.87
C ARG A 66 22.89 6.03 -2.36
N GLU A 67 21.95 5.16 -2.67
CA GLU A 67 21.39 5.01 -4.03
C GLU A 67 20.40 6.14 -4.41
N GLY A 68 20.16 7.10 -3.52
CA GLY A 68 19.31 8.27 -3.81
C GLY A 68 17.82 8.07 -3.52
N TRP A 69 17.41 6.99 -2.87
CA TRP A 69 15.98 6.77 -2.57
C TRP A 69 15.49 7.76 -1.47
N PRO A 70 14.44 8.58 -1.75
CA PRO A 70 13.91 9.54 -0.79
C PRO A 70 12.89 8.89 0.16
N ILE A 71 13.33 7.92 0.96
CA ILE A 71 12.45 7.11 1.83
C ILE A 71 12.83 7.18 3.30
N ASN A 72 11.84 7.01 4.17
CA ASN A 72 12.03 6.92 5.61
C ASN A 72 12.42 5.49 6.02
N ALA A 73 13.28 5.35 7.04
CA ALA A 73 13.65 4.06 7.64
C ALA A 73 12.42 3.26 8.12
N LYS A 74 11.38 3.94 8.63
CA LYS A 74 10.11 3.30 9.04
C LYS A 74 9.38 2.64 7.87
N LEU A 75 9.57 3.14 6.64
CA LEU A 75 9.00 2.51 5.45
C LEU A 75 9.69 1.18 5.17
N VAL A 76 11.03 1.15 5.22
CA VAL A 76 11.83 -0.06 5.00
C VAL A 76 11.47 -1.16 5.99
N GLN A 77 11.26 -0.82 7.27
CA GLN A 77 10.86 -1.79 8.29
C GLN A 77 9.49 -2.44 8.02
N ARG A 78 8.59 -1.77 7.28
CA ARG A 78 7.22 -2.25 7.00
C ARG A 78 7.10 -3.02 5.68
N LEU A 79 8.14 -3.02 4.85
CA LEU A 79 8.12 -3.59 3.50
C LEU A 79 8.68 -5.01 3.50
#